data_AF-A0AAU6D1M4-F1
#
_entry.id   AF-A0AAU6D1M4-F1
#
_cell.length_a   1.000
_cell.length_b   1.000
_cell.length_c   1.000
_cell.angle_alpha   90.00
_cell.angle_beta   90.00
_cell.angle_gamma   90.00
#
_symmetry.space_group_name_H-M   'P 1'
#
loop_
_entity.id
_entity.type
_entity.pdbx_description
1 polymer ?
#
loop_
_entity_poly.entity_id
_entity_poly.type
_entity_poly.pdbx_seq_one_letter_code
_entity_poly.pdbx_strand_id
1 'polypeptide(L)'
;MLKEQAANDLARLGFVSDIARLERFGNHADQNGLALIITNDRSLWTPPKPPGKPTRDREFRIHEDRTLTSQLLWACGDYQPNTRTLHGTYTLNWQPYSQQTGPRGEFRYLAVFTDPQPT
;
A
#
# COMPACT_ATOMS: atom_id res chain seq x y z
N MET A 1 19.99 -2.72 5.79
CA MET A 1 19.65 -3.89 4.94
C MET A 1 18.54 -4.78 5.50
N LEU A 2 18.71 -5.63 6.53
CA LEU A 2 17.58 -6.50 6.97
C LEU A 2 16.45 -5.76 7.70
N LYS A 3 16.80 -4.78 8.56
CA LYS A 3 15.82 -3.98 9.31
C LYS A 3 14.96 -3.09 8.40
N GLU A 4 15.57 -2.46 7.41
CA GLU A 4 14.86 -1.60 6.44
C GLU A 4 13.89 -2.43 5.59
N GLN A 5 14.29 -3.63 5.16
CA GLN A 5 13.42 -4.50 4.37
C GLN A 5 12.21 -5.00 5.18
N ALA A 6 12.43 -5.37 6.44
CA ALA A 6 11.34 -5.71 7.36
C ALA A 6 10.38 -4.52 7.60
N ALA A 7 10.91 -3.30 7.74
CA ALA A 7 10.10 -2.10 7.90
C ALA A 7 9.22 -1.83 6.66
N ASN A 8 9.76 -2.03 5.46
CA ASN A 8 9.02 -1.81 4.21
C ASN A 8 7.94 -2.86 3.98
N ASP A 9 8.22 -4.11 4.32
CA ASP A 9 7.24 -5.19 4.29
C ASP A 9 6.07 -4.89 5.25
N LEU A 10 6.38 -4.44 6.48
CA LEU A 10 5.36 -4.06 7.46
C LEU A 10 4.58 -2.80 7.04
N ALA A 11 5.22 -1.79 6.46
CA ALA A 11 4.54 -0.58 5.97
C ALA A 11 3.54 -0.91 4.86
N ARG A 12 3.94 -1.76 3.91
CA ARG A 12 3.07 -2.27 2.83
C ARG A 12 1.89 -3.06 3.38
N LEU A 13 2.15 -4.00 4.29
CA LEU A 13 1.12 -4.79 4.94
C LEU A 13 0.13 -3.91 5.70
N GLY A 14 0.64 -2.94 6.47
CA GLY A 14 -0.17 -1.98 7.23
C GLY A 14 -1.08 -1.17 6.32
N PHE A 15 -0.51 -0.55 5.28
CA PHE A 15 -1.27 0.30 4.36
C PHE A 15 -2.39 -0.46 3.63
N VAL A 16 -2.11 -1.65 3.10
CA VAL A 16 -3.13 -2.49 2.46
C VAL A 16 -4.18 -2.98 3.47
N SER A 17 -3.76 -3.28 4.70
CA SER A 17 -4.70 -3.64 5.78
C SER A 17 -5.61 -2.47 6.15
N ASP A 18 -5.11 -1.23 6.09
CA ASP A 18 -5.90 -0.03 6.33
C ASP A 18 -6.97 0.15 5.25
N ILE A 19 -6.64 -0.05 3.96
CA ILE A 19 -7.62 -0.04 2.87
C ILE A 19 -8.71 -1.09 3.11
N ALA A 20 -8.33 -2.35 3.34
CA ALA A 20 -9.29 -3.44 3.60
C ALA A 20 -10.17 -3.16 4.84
N ARG A 21 -9.59 -2.52 5.86
CA ARG A 21 -10.31 -2.13 7.07
C ARG A 21 -11.31 -1.00 6.77
N LEU A 22 -10.92 -0.01 5.97
CA LEU A 22 -11.80 1.08 5.57
C LEU A 22 -12.96 0.58 4.70
N GLU A 23 -12.74 -0.38 3.79
CA GLU A 23 -13.84 -1.01 3.04
C GLU A 23 -14.86 -1.70 3.97
N ARG A 24 -14.38 -2.36 5.03
CA ARG A 24 -15.26 -3.02 6.00
C ARG A 24 -16.08 -2.03 6.84
N PHE A 25 -15.50 -0.87 7.18
CA PHE A 25 -16.16 0.13 8.02
C PHE A 25 -16.98 1.15 7.22
N GLY A 26 -16.60 1.45 5.98
CA GLY A 26 -17.25 2.39 5.06
C GLY A 26 -18.58 1.91 4.48
N ASN A 27 -19.17 0.85 5.03
CA ASN A 27 -20.48 0.32 4.64
C ASN A 27 -21.67 1.18 5.15
N HIS A 28 -21.40 2.41 5.59
CA HIS A 28 -22.40 3.38 6.01
C HIS A 28 -22.37 4.55 5.02
N ALA A 29 -23.55 4.93 4.51
CA ALA A 29 -23.71 5.97 3.48
C ALA A 29 -23.11 7.34 3.86
N ASP A 30 -22.82 7.57 5.15
CA ASP A 30 -22.30 8.82 5.69
C ASP A 30 -20.80 8.77 6.05
N GLN A 31 -20.07 7.71 5.67
CA GLN A 31 -18.66 7.53 6.02
C GLN A 31 -17.76 7.45 4.79
N ASN A 32 -16.80 8.38 4.72
CA ASN A 32 -15.71 8.34 3.76
C ASN A 32 -14.46 7.73 4.41
N GLY A 33 -13.82 6.78 3.73
CA GLY A 33 -12.55 6.20 4.17
C GLY A 33 -11.36 6.78 3.41
N LEU A 34 -10.30 7.14 4.12
CA LEU A 34 -9.02 7.59 3.55
C LEU A 34 -7.87 6.82 4.19
N ALA A 35 -7.14 6.05 3.37
CA ALA A 35 -5.83 5.53 3.73
C ALA A 35 -4.76 6.50 3.21
N LEU A 36 -3.94 7.04 4.11
CA LEU A 36 -2.88 7.99 3.78
C LEU A 36 -1.55 7.48 4.33
N ILE A 37 -0.53 7.44 3.47
CA ILE A 37 0.85 7.26 3.87
C ILE A 37 1.68 8.43 3.35
N ILE A 38 2.55 8.98 4.20
CA ILE A 38 3.53 10.00 3.85
C ILE A 38 4.89 9.45 4.26
N THR A 39 5.85 9.40 3.34
CA THR A 39 7.16 8.81 3.61
C THR A 39 8.24 9.44 2.74
N ASN A 40 9.50 9.34 3.19
CA ASN A 40 10.67 9.64 2.39
C ASN A 40 11.41 8.37 1.89
N ASP A 41 10.85 7.17 2.14
CA ASP A 41 11.43 5.93 1.65
C ASP A 41 11.00 5.66 0.20
N ARG A 42 11.93 5.98 -0.71
CA ARG A 42 11.78 5.76 -2.15
C ARG A 42 11.44 4.33 -2.55
N SER A 43 11.82 3.32 -1.77
CA SER A 43 11.55 1.93 -2.10
C SER A 43 10.06 1.55 -2.00
N LEU A 44 9.24 2.41 -1.39
CA LEU A 44 7.78 2.21 -1.34
C LEU A 44 7.11 2.66 -2.64
N TRP A 45 7.56 3.75 -3.26
CA TRP A 45 6.98 4.28 -4.51
C TRP A 45 7.76 3.92 -5.79
N THR A 46 8.98 3.43 -5.68
CA THR A 46 9.79 3.05 -6.86
C THR A 46 9.41 1.64 -7.35
N PRO A 47 9.11 1.45 -8.64
CA PRO A 47 8.88 0.12 -9.20
C PRO A 47 10.09 -0.81 -8.99
N PRO A 48 9.86 -2.09 -8.65
CA PRO A 48 10.93 -3.06 -8.47
C PRO A 48 11.64 -3.35 -9.80
N LYS A 49 12.97 -3.49 -9.78
CA LYS A 49 13.74 -3.85 -10.98
C LYS A 49 13.50 -5.33 -11.37
N PRO A 50 13.13 -5.64 -12.63
CA PRO A 50 13.09 -7.00 -13.13
C PRO A 50 14.49 -7.54 -13.50
N PRO A 51 14.75 -8.87 -13.45
CA PRO A 51 13.94 -9.92 -12.84
C PRO A 51 14.25 -10.05 -11.32
N GLY A 52 13.22 -9.91 -10.48
CA GLY A 52 13.35 -10.07 -9.03
C GLY A 52 12.89 -11.45 -8.56
N LYS A 53 13.53 -12.01 -7.54
CA LYS A 53 12.99 -13.17 -6.81
C LYS A 53 11.63 -12.80 -6.19
N PRO A 54 10.66 -13.73 -6.12
CA PRO A 54 9.41 -13.49 -5.42
C PRO A 54 9.70 -13.17 -3.94
N THR A 55 9.25 -12.01 -3.48
CA THR A 55 9.34 -11.56 -2.09
C THR A 55 8.00 -11.74 -1.39
N ARG A 56 8.00 -11.82 -0.06
CA ARG A 56 6.79 -12.09 0.73
C ARG A 56 5.69 -11.03 0.55
N ASP A 57 6.09 -9.80 0.32
CA ASP A 57 5.26 -8.62 0.16
C ASP A 57 4.87 -8.34 -1.31
N ARG A 58 5.21 -9.23 -2.27
CA ARG A 58 5.12 -8.94 -3.72
C ARG A 58 3.78 -8.37 -4.14
N GLU A 59 2.68 -8.92 -3.63
CA GLU A 59 1.32 -8.50 -3.97
C GLU A 59 0.87 -7.26 -3.20
N PHE A 60 1.56 -6.95 -2.10
CA PHE A 60 1.35 -5.79 -1.24
C PHE A 60 2.23 -4.60 -1.64
N ARG A 61 2.99 -4.70 -2.73
CA ARG A 61 3.80 -3.58 -3.21
C ARG A 61 2.88 -2.39 -3.51
N ILE A 62 3.32 -1.22 -3.07
CA ILE A 62 2.56 0.03 -3.22
C ILE A 62 3.28 1.03 -4.12
N HIS A 63 4.04 0.58 -5.11
CA HIS A 63 4.80 1.48 -5.97
C HIS A 63 3.90 2.30 -6.90
N GLU A 64 4.48 3.33 -7.51
CA GLU A 64 3.83 4.14 -8.57
C GLU A 64 3.19 3.25 -9.64
N ASP A 65 1.99 3.63 -10.09
CA ASP A 65 1.18 2.97 -11.12
C ASP A 65 0.74 1.53 -10.80
N ARG A 66 1.03 1.04 -9.58
CA ARG A 66 0.54 -0.27 -9.16
C ARG A 66 -0.97 -0.22 -9.00
N THR A 67 -1.66 -1.27 -9.45
CA THR A 67 -3.07 -1.48 -9.11
C THR A 67 -3.20 -2.54 -8.04
N LEU A 68 -3.92 -2.22 -6.97
CA LEU A 68 -4.34 -3.15 -5.92
C LEU A 68 -5.80 -3.52 -6.14
N THR A 69 -6.11 -4.80 -6.14
CA THR A 69 -7.46 -5.31 -6.34
C THR A 69 -7.57 -6.74 -5.83
N SER A 70 -8.78 -7.16 -5.49
CA SER A 70 -9.11 -8.56 -5.22
C SER A 70 -8.26 -9.15 -4.08
N GLN A 71 -7.92 -10.44 -4.15
CA GLN A 71 -7.11 -11.10 -3.14
C GLN A 71 -5.62 -10.81 -3.34
N LEU A 72 -4.96 -10.38 -2.26
CA LEU A 72 -3.53 -10.12 -2.16
C LEU A 72 -2.92 -11.12 -1.18
N LEU A 73 -2.07 -12.01 -1.70
CA LEU A 73 -1.45 -13.10 -0.95
C LEU A 73 -0.13 -12.65 -0.31
N TRP A 74 -0.04 -12.85 1.01
CA TRP A 74 1.21 -12.66 1.72
C TRP A 74 2.05 -13.93 1.66
N ALA A 75 3.33 -13.80 1.37
CA ALA A 75 4.26 -14.93 1.24
C ALA A 75 3.72 -16.03 0.31
N CYS A 76 3.17 -15.66 -0.84
CA CYS A 76 2.55 -16.58 -1.79
C CYS A 76 1.39 -17.43 -1.20
N GLY A 77 0.78 -16.98 -0.10
CA GLY A 77 -0.29 -17.69 0.60
C GLY A 77 0.20 -18.52 1.80
N ASP A 78 1.52 -18.63 2.01
CA ASP A 78 2.11 -19.41 3.13
C ASP A 78 1.78 -18.83 4.51
N TYR A 79 1.26 -17.60 4.57
CA TYR A 79 0.87 -16.95 5.81
C TYR A 79 -0.49 -16.25 5.68
N GLN A 80 -1.55 -17.06 5.77
CA GLN A 80 -2.94 -16.62 5.65
C GLN A 80 -3.34 -15.41 6.52
N PRO A 81 -2.87 -15.23 7.78
CA PRO A 81 -3.27 -14.09 8.61
C PRO A 81 -2.97 -12.71 7.99
N ASN A 82 -2.00 -12.63 7.08
CA ASN A 82 -1.63 -11.40 6.38
C ASN A 82 -2.24 -11.28 4.99
N THR A 83 -2.97 -12.29 4.51
CA THR A 83 -3.70 -12.21 3.25
C THR A 83 -4.83 -11.18 3.38
N ARG A 84 -5.03 -10.37 2.35
CA ARG A 84 -6.10 -9.36 2.32
C ARG A 84 -6.95 -9.55 1.09
N THR A 85 -8.24 -9.27 1.23
CA THR A 85 -9.16 -9.18 0.11
C THR A 85 -9.62 -7.73 0.05
N LEU A 86 -9.45 -7.11 -1.11
CA LEU A 86 -9.99 -5.80 -1.42
C LEU A 86 -11.22 -5.97 -2.30
N HIS A 87 -12.28 -5.25 -1.99
CA HIS A 87 -13.50 -5.21 -2.78
C HIS A 87 -13.39 -4.20 -3.93
N GLY A 88 -12.67 -3.11 -3.70
CA GLY A 88 -12.38 -2.10 -4.71
C GLY A 88 -11.13 -2.41 -5.54
N THR A 89 -10.94 -1.58 -6.56
CA THR A 89 -9.75 -1.54 -7.40
C THR A 89 -9.12 -0.16 -7.27
N TYR A 90 -7.85 -0.12 -6.85
CA TYR A 90 -7.15 1.11 -6.52
C TYR A 90 -5.86 1.21 -7.32
N THR A 91 -5.82 2.14 -8.28
CA THR A 91 -4.58 2.53 -8.95
C THR A 91 -3.84 3.51 -8.05
N LEU A 92 -2.62 3.13 -7.65
CA LEU A 92 -1.80 3.89 -6.73
C LEU A 92 -1.04 4.98 -7.49
N ASN A 93 -1.26 6.21 -7.06
CA ASN A 93 -0.64 7.39 -7.65
C ASN A 93 0.05 8.20 -6.54
N TRP A 94 1.38 8.17 -6.52
CA TRP A 94 2.16 8.90 -5.54
C TRP A 94 2.32 10.36 -5.94
N GLN A 95 2.12 11.24 -4.97
CA GLN A 95 2.18 12.67 -5.17
C GLN A 95 3.33 13.27 -4.36
N PRO A 96 4.05 14.28 -4.89
CA PRO A 96 5.02 15.05 -4.12
C PRO A 96 4.36 15.66 -2.87
N TYR A 97 5.03 15.59 -1.72
CA TYR A 97 4.56 16.19 -0.48
C TYR A 97 5.44 17.37 -0.06
N SER A 98 6.74 17.12 0.11
CA SER A 98 7.70 18.15 0.51
C SER A 98 9.11 17.79 0.09
N GLN A 99 9.99 18.80 0.02
CA GLN A 99 11.41 18.63 -0.27
C GLN A 99 12.24 19.27 0.83
N GLN A 100 13.04 18.45 1.51
CA GLN A 100 14.00 18.85 2.53
C GLN A 100 15.42 18.85 1.95
N THR A 101 16.32 19.64 2.55
CA THR A 101 17.74 19.62 2.21
C THR A 101 18.40 18.36 2.74
N GLY A 102 19.22 17.68 1.93
CA GLY A 102 19.98 16.49 2.32
C GLY A 102 19.50 15.18 1.67
N PRO A 103 20.19 14.06 1.95
CA PRO A 103 19.84 12.75 1.40
C PRO A 103 18.46 12.28 1.89
N ARG A 104 17.67 11.66 1.01
CA ARG A 104 16.28 11.24 1.28
C ARG A 104 15.37 12.40 1.74
N GLY A 105 15.62 13.61 1.22
CA GLY A 105 14.81 14.79 1.52
C GLY A 105 13.49 14.88 0.76
N GLU A 106 13.28 14.06 -0.27
CA GLU A 106 12.02 14.00 -1.02
C GLU A 106 11.00 13.17 -0.24
N PHE A 107 9.91 13.81 0.18
CA PHE A 107 8.75 13.14 0.72
C PHE A 107 7.65 13.07 -0.34
N ARG A 108 7.02 11.91 -0.41
CA ARG A 108 5.81 11.70 -1.20
C ARG A 108 4.70 11.17 -0.32
N TYR A 109 3.47 11.33 -0.79
CA TYR A 109 2.31 10.72 -0.18
C TYR A 109 1.53 9.87 -1.18
N LEU A 110 0.82 8.88 -0.65
CA LEU A 110 -0.17 8.09 -1.37
C LEU A 110 -1.47 8.16 -0.58
N ALA A 111 -2.53 8.59 -1.26
CA ALA A 111 -3.88 8.70 -0.72
C ALA A 111 -4.80 7.74 -1.49
N VAL A 112 -5.49 6.87 -0.77
CA VAL A 112 -6.51 5.97 -1.32
C VAL A 112 -7.83 6.24 -0.62
N PHE A 113 -8.82 6.63 -1.41
CA PHE A 113 -10.20 6.83 -0.96
C PHE A 113 -10.98 5.53 -1.19
N THR A 114 -11.71 5.09 -0.18
CA THR A 114 -12.65 3.98 -0.30
C THR A 114 -14.06 4.56 -0.36
N ASP A 115 -14.71 4.48 -1.51
CA ASP A 115 -16.09 4.93 -1.66
C ASP A 115 -17.05 3.95 -0.97
N PRO A 116 -18.15 4.44 -0.39
CA PRO A 116 -19.22 3.56 0.09
C PRO A 116 -19.75 2.73 -1.08
N GLN A 117 -19.79 1.41 -0.91
CA GLN A 117 -20.38 0.53 -1.93
C GLN A 117 -21.90 0.78 -1.99
N PRO A 118 -22.49 1.01 -3.18
CA PRO A 118 -23.93 1.05 -3.31
C PRO A 118 -24.51 -0.31 -2.90
N THR A 119 -25.52 -0.26 -2.03
CA THR A 119 -26.19 -1.43 -1.43
C THR A 119 -26.99 -2.22 -2.45
#